data_AF-A0A8C6UA43-F1
#
_entry.id   AF-A0A8C6UA43-F1
#
_cell.length_a   1.000
_cell.length_b   1.000
_cell.length_c   1.000
_cell.angle_alpha   90.00
_cell.angle_beta   90.00
_cell.angle_gamma   90.00
#
_symmetry.space_group_name_H-M   'P 1'
#
loop_
_entity.id
_entity.type
_entity.pdbx_description
1 polymer ?
#
loop_
_entity_poly.entity_id
_entity_poly.type
_entity_poly.pdbx_seq_one_letter_code
_entity_poly.pdbx_strand_id
1 'polypeptide(L)'
;MPKHGLDVGACEVFRFYKLIPLKGLIEPISMIVPRRSDTYQEDIYPMTAGTEPALSAAEWLSGINRGTTSYGKLTSSGSWFIMGGPMYV
;
A
#
# COMPACT_ATOMS: atom_id res chain seq x y z
N MET A 1 -5.04 4.04 -6.65
CA MET A 1 -5.01 4.42 -5.22
C MET A 1 -3.86 3.72 -4.55
N PRO A 2 -2.92 4.41 -3.88
CA PRO A 2 -1.90 3.76 -3.07
C PRO A 2 -2.50 2.93 -1.93
N LYS A 3 -1.82 1.85 -1.53
CA LYS A 3 -2.35 0.87 -0.55
C LYS A 3 -2.58 1.45 0.84
N HIS A 4 -1.83 2.48 1.21
CA HIS A 4 -1.99 3.22 2.48
C HIS A 4 -3.25 4.10 2.55
N GLY A 5 -3.95 4.32 1.43
CA GLY A 5 -5.22 5.07 1.38
C GLY A 5 -6.48 4.20 1.52
N LEU A 6 -6.33 2.92 1.84
CA LEU A 6 -7.42 1.95 1.98
C LEU A 6 -7.94 1.90 3.42
N ASP A 7 -9.24 1.66 3.57
CA ASP A 7 -9.85 1.37 4.87
C ASP A 7 -9.64 -0.10 5.26
N VAL A 8 -8.60 -0.32 6.04
CA VAL A 8 -8.22 -1.63 6.56
C VAL A 8 -9.26 -2.18 7.55
N GLY A 9 -9.94 -1.31 8.30
CA GLY A 9 -10.99 -1.69 9.24
C GLY A 9 -12.24 -2.19 8.52
N ALA A 10 -12.47 -1.78 7.28
CA ALA A 10 -13.55 -2.28 6.44
C ALA A 10 -13.14 -3.49 5.56
N CYS A 11 -11.91 -4.01 5.69
CA CYS A 11 -11.35 -5.00 4.77
C CYS A 11 -11.36 -4.54 3.29
N GLU A 12 -11.18 -3.23 3.05
CA GLU A 12 -11.04 -2.66 1.71
C GLU A 12 -9.68 -3.05 1.13
N VAL A 13 -9.67 -3.67 -0.04
CA VAL A 13 -8.45 -4.12 -0.73
C VAL A 13 -8.10 -3.27 -1.94
N PHE A 14 -9.08 -2.53 -2.46
CA PHE A 14 -8.93 -1.64 -3.60
C PHE A 14 -10.05 -0.61 -3.67
N ARG A 15 -9.80 0.52 -4.33
CA ARG A 15 -10.81 1.54 -4.63
C ARG A 15 -10.70 1.99 -6.09
N PHE A 16 -11.76 1.78 -6.85
CA PHE A 16 -11.92 2.37 -8.17
C PHE A 16 -12.45 3.80 -8.07
N TYR A 17 -12.11 4.62 -9.06
CA TYR A 17 -12.65 5.96 -9.21
C TYR A 17 -13.37 6.03 -10.53
N LYS A 18 -14.71 5.96 -10.47
CA LYS A 18 -15.55 6.06 -11.64
C LYS A 18 -15.80 7.52 -11.94
N LEU A 19 -15.34 7.96 -13.11
CA LEU A 19 -15.70 9.27 -13.62
C LEU A 19 -17.18 9.25 -14.06
N ILE A 20 -17.94 10.27 -13.65
CA ILE A 20 -19.31 10.54 -14.11
C ILE A 20 -19.25 11.82 -14.96
N PRO A 21 -19.00 11.71 -16.29
CA PRO A 21 -18.64 12.86 -17.11
C PRO A 21 -19.72 13.94 -17.16
N LEU A 22 -20.99 13.52 -17.29
CA LEU A 22 -22.13 14.42 -17.40
C LEU A 22 -22.41 15.24 -16.14
N LYS A 23 -21.91 14.79 -14.99
CA LYS A 23 -22.07 15.49 -13.70
C LYS A 23 -20.78 16.19 -13.26
N GLY A 24 -19.65 15.98 -13.96
CA GLY A 24 -18.34 16.47 -13.52
C GLY A 24 -17.91 15.89 -12.16
N LEU A 25 -18.41 14.71 -11.79
CA LEU A 25 -18.17 14.08 -10.49
C LEU A 25 -17.31 12.82 -10.65
N ILE A 26 -16.58 12.47 -9.59
CA ILE A 26 -15.90 11.19 -9.45
C ILE A 26 -16.55 10.44 -8.30
N GLU A 27 -17.02 9.22 -8.58
CA GLU A 27 -17.61 8.32 -7.59
C GLU A 27 -16.57 7.26 -7.17
N PRO A 28 -16.16 7.23 -5.89
CA PRO A 28 -15.32 6.16 -5.37
C PRO A 28 -16.11 4.85 -5.23
N ILE A 29 -15.54 3.74 -5.69
CA ILE A 29 -16.13 2.39 -5.58
C ILE A 29 -15.15 1.49 -4.84
N SER A 30 -15.48 1.14 -3.59
CA SER A 30 -14.67 0.30 -2.71
C SER A 30 -14.85 -1.19 -3.01
N MET A 31 -13.73 -1.91 -3.15
CA MET A 31 -13.69 -3.36 -3.24
C MET A 31 -13.36 -3.91 -1.85
N ILE A 32 -14.34 -4.56 -1.23
CA ILE A 32 -14.27 -5.07 0.14
C ILE A 32 -14.31 -6.59 0.12
N VAL A 33 -13.40 -7.22 0.88
CA VAL A 33 -13.46 -8.67 1.12
C VAL A 33 -14.47 -8.92 2.25
N PRO A 34 -15.49 -9.76 2.05
CA PRO A 34 -16.51 -10.00 3.06
C PRO A 34 -15.92 -10.81 4.23
N ARG A 35 -15.59 -10.12 5.33
CA ARG A 35 -15.04 -10.71 6.56
C ARG A 35 -15.66 -10.09 7.80
N ARG A 36 -15.46 -10.76 8.95
CA ARG A 36 -15.62 -10.11 10.26
C ARG A 36 -14.44 -9.17 10.43
N SER A 37 -14.73 -7.89 10.63
CA SER A 37 -13.77 -6.81 10.48
C SER A 37 -13.28 -6.25 11.82
N ASP A 38 -13.35 -7.06 12.87
CA ASP A 38 -12.96 -6.72 14.24
C ASP A 38 -11.44 -6.64 14.42
N THR A 39 -10.66 -7.21 13.49
CA THR A 39 -9.19 -7.20 13.53
C THR A 39 -8.56 -7.00 12.15
N TYR A 40 -7.30 -6.56 12.15
CA TYR A 40 -6.43 -6.57 10.97
C TYR A 40 -6.33 -7.98 10.38
N GLN A 41 -6.33 -8.07 9.04
CA GLN A 41 -6.35 -9.32 8.29
C GLN A 41 -5.07 -9.44 7.45
N GLU A 42 -4.03 -10.04 8.01
CA GLU A 42 -2.69 -10.09 7.37
C GLU A 42 -2.68 -10.75 5.99
N ASP A 43 -3.56 -11.73 5.76
CA ASP A 43 -3.58 -12.54 4.54
C ASP A 43 -4.15 -11.83 3.31
N ILE A 44 -4.95 -10.76 3.50
CA ILE A 44 -5.49 -9.94 2.40
C ILE A 44 -4.62 -8.71 2.09
N TYR A 45 -3.61 -8.44 2.92
CA TYR A 45 -2.67 -7.32 2.79
C TYR A 45 -1.24 -7.85 2.66
N PRO A 46 -0.86 -8.43 1.50
CA PRO A 46 0.51 -8.89 1.27
C PRO A 46 1.49 -7.71 1.29
N MET A 47 2.79 -8.02 1.36
CA MET A 47 3.86 -7.02 1.22
C MET A 47 3.65 -6.19 -0.04
N THR A 48 3.48 -4.88 0.12
CA THR A 48 3.27 -3.95 -1.00
C THR A 48 4.47 -3.04 -1.18
N ALA A 49 4.69 -2.64 -2.43
CA ALA A 49 5.71 -1.66 -2.77
C ALA A 49 5.53 -0.39 -1.94
N GLY A 50 6.67 0.12 -1.48
CA GLY A 50 6.81 1.29 -0.66
C GLY A 50 6.79 2.60 -1.41
N THR A 51 6.89 3.69 -0.67
CA THR A 51 7.07 5.04 -1.22
C THR A 51 8.50 5.26 -1.71
N GLU A 52 9.47 4.58 -1.10
CA GLU A 52 10.88 4.74 -1.43
C GLU A 52 11.27 3.91 -2.67
N PRO A 53 12.01 4.53 -3.62
CA PRO A 53 12.52 3.81 -4.77
C PRO A 53 13.53 2.75 -4.33
N ALA A 54 13.53 1.61 -5.02
CA ALA A 54 14.50 0.55 -4.75
C ALA A 54 15.93 0.93 -5.13
N LEU A 55 16.09 1.80 -6.13
CA LEU A 55 17.37 2.21 -6.70
C LEU A 55 17.33 3.69 -7.05
N SER A 56 18.49 4.32 -7.01
CA SER A 56 18.69 5.60 -7.69
C SER A 56 18.75 5.41 -9.20
N ALA A 57 18.52 6.50 -9.95
CA ALA A 57 18.61 6.49 -11.41
C ALA A 57 20.01 6.07 -11.91
N ALA A 58 21.08 6.51 -11.22
CA ALA A 58 22.45 6.19 -11.59
C ALA A 58 22.77 4.70 -11.44
N GLU A 59 22.33 4.08 -10.34
CA GLU A 59 22.49 2.63 -10.13
C GLU A 59 21.75 1.83 -11.21
N TRP A 60 20.52 2.21 -11.53
CA TRP A 60 19.76 1.53 -12.59
C TRP A 60 20.44 1.67 -13.96
N LEU A 61 20.91 2.87 -14.31
CA LEU A 61 21.65 3.12 -15.56
C LEU A 61 22.98 2.36 -15.62
N SER A 62 23.60 2.08 -14.47
CA SER A 62 24.81 1.25 -14.38
C SER A 62 24.55 -0.25 -14.56
N GLY A 63 23.29 -0.66 -14.77
CA GLY A 63 22.89 -2.05 -14.99
C GLY A 63 22.49 -2.80 -13.72
N ILE A 64 22.34 -2.12 -12.58
CA ILE A 64 21.89 -2.75 -11.33
C ILE A 64 20.37 -2.94 -11.39
N ASN A 65 19.90 -4.14 -11.05
CA ASN A 65 18.49 -4.46 -10.94
C ASN A 65 18.14 -4.91 -9.51
N ARG A 66 17.20 -4.22 -8.85
CA ARG A 66 16.74 -4.51 -7.48
C ARG A 66 15.21 -4.57 -7.48
N GLY A 67 14.66 -5.50 -6.71
CA GLY A 67 13.21 -5.61 -6.50
C GLY A 67 12.64 -4.41 -5.74
N THR A 68 11.34 -4.19 -5.83
CA THR A 68 10.64 -3.08 -5.16
C THR A 68 10.86 -3.08 -3.65
N THR A 69 11.29 -1.96 -3.09
CA THR A 69 11.29 -1.74 -1.63
C THR A 69 9.88 -2.00 -1.13
N SER A 70 9.71 -2.94 -0.20
CA SER A 70 8.40 -3.36 0.29
C SER A 70 8.28 -3.02 1.77
N TYR A 71 7.15 -2.43 2.20
CA TYR A 71 6.87 -2.18 3.61
C TYR A 71 5.96 -3.27 4.14
N GLY A 72 6.25 -3.76 5.34
CA GLY A 72 5.35 -4.66 6.04
C GLY A 72 5.87 -5.08 7.40
N LYS A 73 5.45 -4.31 8.41
CA LYS A 73 4.90 -4.80 9.67
C LYS A 73 4.42 -3.59 10.48
N LEU A 74 3.13 -3.55 10.83
CA LEU A 74 2.66 -2.82 12.00
C LEU A 74 2.94 -3.73 13.20
N THR A 75 3.91 -3.37 14.03
CA THR A 75 4.05 -4.01 15.33
C THR A 75 2.92 -3.55 16.25
N SER A 76 2.65 -4.27 17.35
CA SER A 76 1.64 -3.93 18.35
C SER A 76 1.83 -2.54 18.99
N SER A 77 2.95 -1.85 18.70
CA SER A 77 3.26 -0.48 19.09
C SER A 77 3.00 0.58 18.00
N GLY A 78 2.52 0.21 16.81
CA GLY A 78 2.21 1.14 15.72
C GLY A 78 3.40 1.61 14.88
N SER A 79 4.61 1.04 15.05
CA SER A 79 5.78 1.38 14.22
C SER A 79 5.90 0.52 12.96
N TRP A 80 6.22 1.18 11.85
CA TRP A 80 6.56 0.59 10.55
C TRP A 80 8.02 0.11 10.52
N PHE A 81 8.25 -1.16 10.22
CA PHE A 81 9.61 -1.68 9.95
C PHE A 81 9.82 -1.89 8.44
N ILE A 82 10.93 -1.38 7.91
CA ILE A 82 11.52 -1.86 6.65
C ILE A 82 12.50 -2.98 6.99
N MET A 83 12.35 -4.15 6.36
CA MET A 83 13.43 -5.14 6.33
C MET A 83 14.56 -4.56 5.47
N GLY A 84 15.50 -3.85 6.11
CA GLY A 84 16.61 -3.17 5.44
C GLY A 84 17.42 -2.19 6.30
N GLY A 85 17.00 -1.88 7.53
CA GLY A 85 17.74 -1.02 8.46
C GLY A 85 16.84 0.03 9.13
N PRO A 86 17.23 0.56 10.30
CA PRO A 86 16.39 1.49 11.03
C PRO A 86 16.52 2.91 10.43
N MET A 87 15.38 3.55 10.16
CA MET A 87 15.30 5.00 10.03
C MET A 87 14.22 5.48 11.00
N TYR A 88 14.63 6.32 11.95
CA TYR A 88 13.75 6.99 12.90
C TYR A 88 13.06 8.16 12.19
N VAL A 89 11.76 8.06 11.97
CA VAL A 89 10.77 9.16 12.08
C VAL A 89 9.38 8.58 12.24
#